data_AF-A0A959V458-F1
#
_entry.id   AF-A0A959V458-F1
#
_cell.length_a   1.000
_cell.length_b   1.000
_cell.length_c   1.000
_cell.angle_alpha   90.00
_cell.angle_beta   90.00
_cell.angle_gamma   90.00
#
_symmetry.space_group_name_H-M   'P 1'
#
loop_
_entity.id
_entity.type
_entity.pdbx_description
1 polymer ?
#
loop_
_entity_poly.entity_id
_entity_poly.type
_entity_poly.pdbx_seq_one_letter_code
_entity_poly.pdbx_strand_id
1 'polypeptide(L)'
;MRQKYEVHLEGRPVIFTAEADPMQLRDDHLLVRLHAPADLERALELFHERAEVKRLILVADEVDGFWQQFSDRFVPVLAAGGAVSDDRGRLLVIHRLGVWDLPKGKV
;
A
#
# COMPACT_ATOMS: atom_id res chain seq x y z
N MET A 1 -13.80 7.22 -1.29
CA MET A 1 -13.38 6.34 -0.19
C MET A 1 -12.48 7.13 0.76
N ARG A 2 -12.67 7.04 2.08
CA ARG A 2 -11.73 7.61 3.05
C ARG A 2 -10.67 6.56 3.41
N GLN A 3 -9.70 6.41 2.52
CA GLN A 3 -8.55 5.53 2.71
C GLN A 3 -7.79 5.89 3.98
N LYS A 4 -7.39 4.88 4.77
CA LYS A 4 -6.59 5.09 5.98
C LYS A 4 -5.12 4.72 5.77
N TYR A 5 -4.86 3.55 5.16
CA TYR A 5 -3.51 3.11 4.81
C TYR A 5 -3.46 2.57 3.39
N GLU A 6 -2.31 2.75 2.73
CA GLU A 6 -2.00 2.13 1.44
C GLU A 6 -0.55 1.66 1.45
N VAL A 7 -0.36 0.43 0.98
CA VAL A 7 0.94 -0.21 0.82
C VAL A 7 0.98 -0.89 -0.53
N HIS A 8 2.17 -1.11 -1.08
CA HIS A 8 2.33 -1.81 -2.35
C HIS A 8 3.05 -3.13 -2.12
N LEU A 9 2.46 -4.23 -2.59
CA LEU A 9 3.10 -5.54 -2.66
C LEU A 9 3.33 -5.87 -4.14
N GLU A 10 4.58 -6.14 -4.51
CA GLU A 10 4.94 -6.47 -5.90
C GLU A 10 4.49 -5.39 -6.92
N GLY A 11 4.51 -4.12 -6.50
CA GLY A 11 4.04 -3.00 -7.32
C GLY A 11 2.51 -2.87 -7.43
N ARG A 12 1.74 -3.71 -6.73
CA ARG A 12 0.28 -3.67 -6.71
C ARG A 12 -0.24 -3.12 -5.37
N PRO A 13 -1.20 -2.17 -5.37
CA PRO A 13 -1.71 -1.56 -4.15
C PRO A 13 -2.58 -2.51 -3.31
N VAL A 14 -2.37 -2.43 -2.00
CA VAL A 14 -3.22 -2.99 -0.94
C VAL A 14 -3.71 -1.83 -0.08
N ILE A 15 -5.03 -1.65 -0.04
CA ILE A 15 -5.68 -0.49 0.60
C ILE A 15 -6.43 -0.97 1.85
N PHE A 16 -6.19 -0.31 2.98
CA PHE A 16 -6.94 -0.52 4.22
C PHE A 16 -7.91 0.65 4.42
N THR A 17 -9.20 0.35 4.55
CA THR A 17 -10.27 1.35 4.67
C THR A 17 -11.39 0.87 5.57
N ALA A 18 -12.11 1.81 6.19
CA ALA A 18 -13.33 1.49 6.93
C ALA A 18 -14.53 1.23 6.00
N GLU A 19 -14.52 1.90 4.85
CA GLU A 19 -15.61 1.84 3.88
C GLU A 19 -15.06 1.79 2.45
N ALA A 20 -15.74 1.04 1.60
CA ALA A 20 -15.48 0.97 0.18
C ALA A 20 -16.70 1.47 -0.59
N ASP A 21 -16.46 2.36 -1.56
CA ASP A 21 -17.45 2.83 -2.51
C ASP A 21 -17.57 1.81 -3.66
N PRO A 22 -18.71 1.11 -3.82
CA PRO A 22 -18.89 0.12 -4.88
C PRO A 22 -18.71 0.69 -6.28
N MET A 23 -18.97 1.99 -6.48
CA MET A 23 -18.84 2.64 -7.79
C MET A 23 -17.38 2.79 -8.25
N GLN A 24 -16.40 2.64 -7.34
CA GLN A 24 -14.97 2.74 -7.65
C GLN A 24 -14.33 1.35 -7.85
N LEU A 25 -15.12 0.27 -7.74
CA LEU A 25 -14.65 -1.08 -7.97
C LEU A 25 -14.56 -1.36 -9.47
N ARG A 26 -13.51 -2.11 -9.83
CA ARG A 26 -13.23 -2.59 -11.18
C ARG A 26 -13.07 -4.10 -11.11
N ASP A 27 -13.18 -4.77 -12.25
CA ASP A 27 -13.10 -6.24 -12.33
C ASP A 27 -11.75 -6.80 -11.88
N ASP A 28 -10.68 -5.98 -11.95
CA ASP A 28 -9.34 -6.33 -11.50
C ASP A 28 -9.07 -5.97 -10.03
N HIS A 29 -10.10 -5.56 -9.28
CA HIS A 29 -10.02 -5.30 -7.85
C HIS A 29 -10.55 -6.52 -7.06
N LEU A 30 -9.84 -6.89 -6.00
CA LEU A 30 -10.30 -7.84 -5.00
C LEU A 30 -10.71 -7.06 -3.75
N LEU A 31 -11.99 -7.11 -3.38
CA LEU A 31 -12.49 -6.53 -2.13
C LEU A 31 -12.72 -7.64 -1.13
N VAL A 32 -12.15 -7.50 0.07
CA VAL A 32 -12.32 -8.44 1.18
C VAL A 32 -12.71 -7.66 2.43
N ARG A 33 -13.78 -8.10 3.09
CA ARG A 33 -14.14 -7.61 4.43
C ARG A 33 -13.44 -8.46 5.48
N LEU A 34 -12.76 -7.80 6.41
CA LEU A 34 -12.00 -8.43 7.48
C LEU A 34 -12.80 -8.43 8.77
N HIS A 35 -12.94 -9.61 9.36
CA HIS A 35 -13.60 -9.84 10.65
C HIS A 35 -12.65 -10.52 11.65
N ALA A 36 -11.72 -11.33 11.16
CA ALA A 36 -10.75 -12.06 11.97
C ALA A 36 -9.36 -12.06 11.31
N PRO A 37 -8.27 -12.32 12.07
CA PRO A 37 -6.90 -12.38 11.53
C PRO A 37 -6.73 -13.35 10.34
N ALA A 38 -7.50 -14.45 10.33
CA ALA A 38 -7.48 -15.43 9.24
C ALA A 38 -7.96 -14.86 7.89
N ASP A 39 -8.85 -13.86 7.91
CA ASP A 39 -9.33 -13.21 6.68
C ASP A 39 -8.21 -12.43 6.00
N LEU A 40 -7.33 -11.81 6.80
CA LEU A 40 -6.19 -11.05 6.30
C LEU A 40 -5.18 -11.98 5.62
N GLU A 41 -4.83 -13.11 6.25
CA GLU A 41 -3.93 -14.10 5.64
C GLU A 41 -4.52 -14.63 4.33
N ARG A 42 -5.80 -15.02 4.33
CA ARG A 42 -6.46 -15.52 3.12
C ARG A 42 -6.51 -14.47 2.01
N ALA A 43 -6.76 -13.21 2.36
CA ALA A 43 -6.80 -12.13 1.39
C ALA A 43 -5.44 -11.91 0.72
N LEU A 44 -4.35 -11.99 1.50
CA LEU A 44 -2.98 -11.85 1.00
C LEU A 44 -2.57 -13.05 0.14
N GLU A 45 -2.90 -14.28 0.55
CA GLU A 45 -2.70 -15.50 -0.24
C GLU A 45 -3.40 -15.38 -1.61
N LEU A 46 -4.69 -15.07 -1.61
CA LEU A 46 -5.47 -14.91 -2.85
C LEU A 46 -4.90 -13.80 -3.75
N PHE A 47 -4.45 -12.70 -3.15
CA PHE A 47 -3.85 -11.60 -3.90
C PHE A 47 -2.49 -11.98 -4.50
N HIS A 48 -1.69 -12.79 -3.82
CA HIS A 48 -0.43 -13.29 -4.36
C HIS A 48 -0.65 -14.29 -5.49
N GLU A 49 -1.59 -15.23 -5.33
CA GLU A 49 -1.88 -16.26 -6.34
C GLU A 49 -2.55 -15.73 -7.61
N ARG A 50 -3.32 -14.65 -7.51
CA ARG A 50 -4.09 -14.06 -8.62
C ARG A 50 -3.41 -12.84 -9.20
N ALA A 51 -2.49 -13.06 -10.15
CA ALA A 51 -1.76 -11.98 -10.84
C ALA A 51 -2.66 -11.05 -11.68
N GLU A 52 -3.87 -11.49 -12.04
CA GLU A 52 -4.91 -10.69 -12.69
C GLU A 52 -5.48 -9.61 -11.76
N VAL A 53 -5.46 -9.83 -10.44
CA VAL A 53 -5.90 -8.86 -9.45
C VAL A 53 -4.84 -7.77 -9.32
N LYS A 54 -5.20 -6.54 -9.69
CA LYS A 54 -4.31 -5.37 -9.68
C LYS A 54 -4.42 -4.55 -8.41
N ARG A 55 -5.45 -4.74 -7.60
CA ARG A 55 -5.65 -4.01 -6.34
C ARG A 55 -6.38 -4.87 -5.32
N LEU A 56 -5.88 -4.90 -4.09
CA LEU A 56 -6.57 -5.48 -2.94
C LEU A 56 -7.16 -4.36 -2.07
N ILE A 57 -8.44 -4.45 -1.74
CA ILE A 57 -9.15 -3.51 -0.87
C ILE A 57 -9.63 -4.28 0.35
N LEU A 58 -9.05 -3.96 1.50
CA LEU A 58 -9.34 -4.55 2.80
C LEU A 58 -10.25 -3.61 3.59
N VAL A 59 -11.47 -4.06 3.84
CA VAL A 59 -12.50 -3.30 4.55
C VAL A 59 -12.66 -3.84 5.96
N ALA A 60 -12.48 -3.02 6.99
CA ALA A 60 -12.60 -3.44 8.38
C ALA A 60 -13.18 -2.32 9.24
N ASP A 61 -13.93 -2.67 10.29
CA ASP A 61 -14.39 -1.68 11.26
C ASP A 61 -13.20 -1.15 12.09
N GLU A 62 -12.33 -2.06 12.54
CA GLU A 62 -11.09 -1.76 13.29
C GLU A 62 -9.85 -1.77 12.38
N VAL A 63 -9.77 -0.77 11.49
CA VAL A 63 -8.70 -0.67 10.46
C VAL A 63 -7.29 -0.69 11.07
N ASP A 64 -7.07 -0.03 12.21
CA ASP A 64 -5.75 0.08 12.83
C ASP A 64 -5.25 -1.26 13.36
N GLY A 65 -6.16 -2.09 13.88
CA GLY A 65 -5.83 -3.42 14.37
C GLY A 65 -5.32 -4.33 13.25
N PHE A 66 -5.96 -4.30 12.09
CA PHE A 66 -5.52 -5.08 10.92
C PHE A 66 -4.27 -4.49 10.27
N TRP A 67 -4.12 -3.17 10.25
CA TRP A 67 -2.90 -2.52 9.80
C TRP A 67 -1.69 -2.89 10.66
N GLN A 68 -1.85 -2.92 11.98
CA GLN A 68 -0.79 -3.35 12.90
C GLN A 68 -0.42 -4.81 12.66
N GLN A 69 -1.41 -5.72 12.61
CA GLN A 69 -1.17 -7.13 12.30
C GLN A 69 -0.46 -7.33 10.95
N PHE A 70 -0.78 -6.51 9.95
CA PHE A 70 -0.10 -6.53 8.67
C PHE A 70 1.34 -6.04 8.78
N SER A 71 1.55 -4.87 9.38
CA SER A 71 2.86 -4.22 9.43
C SER A 71 3.86 -4.95 10.33
N ASP A 72 3.40 -5.63 11.39
CA ASP A 72 4.22 -6.48 12.28
C ASP A 72 4.89 -7.67 11.57
N ARG A 73 4.40 -8.05 10.38
CA ARG A 73 5.04 -9.08 9.55
C ARG A 73 6.33 -8.60 8.87
N PHE A 74 6.62 -7.30 8.91
CA PHE A 74 7.74 -6.69 8.21
C PHE A 74 8.72 -6.03 9.18
N VAL A 75 10.01 -6.09 8.86
CA VAL A 75 11.03 -5.29 9.53
C VAL A 75 11.15 -3.96 8.79
N PRO A 76 10.76 -2.83 9.38
CA PRO A 76 10.86 -1.54 8.71
C PRO A 76 12.32 -1.19 8.44
N VAL A 77 12.63 -0.86 7.18
CA VAL A 77 13.92 -0.27 6.81
C VAL A 77 13.74 1.25 6.81
N LEU A 78 14.18 1.90 7.88
CA LEU A 78 14.12 3.34 7.98
C LEU A 78 15.03 3.97 6.93
N ALA A 79 14.48 4.95 6.22
CA ALA A 79 15.22 5.74 5.25
C ALA A 79 14.95 7.22 5.50
N ALA A 80 16.00 8.02 5.41
CA ALA A 80 15.94 9.47 5.45
C ALA A 80 16.50 10.04 4.15
N GLY A 81 16.08 11.24 3.80
CA GLY A 81 16.47 11.92 2.58
C GLY A 81 16.11 13.39 2.63
N GLY A 82 16.16 14.06 1.48
CA GLY A 82 15.79 15.46 1.37
C GLY A 82 15.13 15.78 0.04
N ALA A 83 14.13 16.65 0.07
CA ALA A 83 13.63 17.32 -1.13
C ALA A 83 14.43 18.61 -1.30
N VAL A 84 15.37 18.61 -2.26
CA VAL A 84 16.24 19.77 -2.52
C VAL A 84 15.79 20.45 -3.79
N SER A 85 15.46 21.73 -3.71
CA SER A 85 15.11 22.55 -4.87
C SER A 85 16.14 23.65 -5.08
N ASP A 86 16.35 24.04 -6.33
CA ASP A 86 17.13 25.23 -6.65
C ASP A 86 16.30 26.53 -6.52
N ASP A 87 16.94 27.66 -6.82
CA ASP A 87 16.33 29.01 -6.81
C ASP A 87 15.20 29.18 -7.84
N ARG A 88 15.11 28.27 -8.82
CA ARG A 88 14.05 28.23 -9.84
C ARG A 88 12.94 27.24 -9.50
N GLY A 89 13.01 26.58 -8.34
CA GLY A 89 12.01 25.62 -7.88
C GLY A 89 12.10 24.25 -8.53
N ARG A 90 13.20 23.91 -9.22
CA ARG A 90 13.41 22.57 -9.80
C ARG A 90 13.86 21.60 -8.72
N LEU A 91 13.17 20.46 -8.60
CA LEU A 91 13.45 19.44 -7.59
C LEU A 91 14.56 18.48 -8.03
N LEU A 92 15.54 18.24 -7.17
CA LEU A 92 16.53 17.18 -7.32
C LEU A 92 15.90 15.81 -7.04
N VAL A 93 15.94 14.93 -8.04
CA VAL A 93 15.39 13.56 -8.00
C VAL A 93 16.39 12.57 -8.60
N ILE A 94 16.30 11.30 -8.20
CA ILE A 94 17.12 10.21 -8.74
C ILE A 94 16.24 9.31 -9.60
N HIS A 95 16.67 9.02 -10.84
CA HIS A 95 16.01 8.04 -11.70
C HIS A 95 16.77 6.71 -11.67
N ARG A 96 16.13 5.66 -11.17
CA ARG A 96 16.68 4.30 -11.19
C ARG A 96 15.57 3.28 -11.32
N LEU A 97 15.85 2.13 -11.95
CA LEU A 97 14.88 1.04 -12.15
C LEU A 97 13.57 1.51 -12.83
N GLY A 98 13.66 2.52 -13.70
CA GLY A 98 12.51 3.04 -14.46
C GLY A 98 11.55 3.94 -13.67
N VAL A 99 11.90 4.35 -12.44
CA VAL A 99 11.10 5.24 -11.60
C VAL A 99 11.92 6.41 -11.08
N TRP A 100 11.25 7.56 -10.88
CA TRP A 100 11.80 8.72 -10.19
C TRP A 100 11.57 8.60 -8.69
N ASP A 101 12.62 8.86 -7.91
CA ASP A 101 12.60 8.77 -6.45
C ASP A 101 13.34 9.96 -5.84
N LEU A 102 13.06 10.26 -4.58
CA LEU A 102 13.81 11.26 -3.83
C LEU A 102 15.21 10.74 -3.48
N PRO A 103 16.22 11.62 -3.37
CA PRO A 103 17.50 11.24 -2.81
C PRO A 103 17.32 10.86 -1.34
N LYS A 104 17.39 9.55 -1.06
CA LYS A 104 17.26 8.96 0.29
C LYS A 104 18.23 7.79 0.50
N GLY A 105 18.65 7.61 1.74
CA GLY A 105 19.53 6.53 2.20
C GLY A 105 18.95 5.85 3.45
N LYS A 106 19.43 4.63 3.74
CA LYS A 106 19.10 3.92 4.99
C LYS A 106 19.69 4.68 6.19
N VAL A 107 19.00 4.63 7.33
CA VAL A 107 19.47 5.19 8.61
C VAL A 107 19.94 4.07 9.52
#